data_AF-A0A1S2VAV7-F1
#
_entry.id   AF-A0A1S2VAV7-F1
#
_cell.length_a   1.000
_cell.length_b   1.000
_cell.length_c   1.000
_cell.angle_alpha   90.00
_cell.angle_beta   90.00
_cell.angle_gamma   90.00
#
_symmetry.space_group_name_H-M   'P 1'
#
loop_
_entity.id
_entity.type
_entity.pdbx_description
1 polymer ?
#
loop_
_entity_poly.entity_id
_entity_poly.type
_entity_poly.pdbx_seq_one_letter_code
_entity_poly.pdbx_strand_id
1 'polypeptide(L)'
;MEDKEFTPDEEKRFIKGFNEGYQLREHEPKLLDTFLKGLVSDDSLRLQGIKAGSKQREKELDREYLRKTLEQGGQGKEQERDKEWDR
;
A
#
# COMPACT_ATOMS: atom_id res chain seq x y z
N MET A 1 -16.73 22.85 4.96
CA MET A 1 -15.71 22.52 3.95
C MET A 1 -16.47 22.48 2.64
N GLU A 2 -16.11 23.31 1.67
CA GLU A 2 -16.70 23.20 0.33
C GLU A 2 -16.25 21.86 -0.25
N ASP A 3 -17.21 20.99 -0.58
CA ASP A 3 -16.95 19.80 -1.37
C ASP A 3 -16.51 20.28 -2.75
N LYS A 4 -15.19 20.38 -2.95
CA LYS A 4 -14.64 20.63 -4.28
C LYS A 4 -14.93 19.41 -5.13
N GLU A 5 -15.95 19.51 -5.98
CA GLU A 5 -16.17 18.57 -7.06
C GLU A 5 -15.01 18.68 -8.04
N PHE A 6 -14.32 17.56 -8.27
CA PHE A 6 -13.31 17.48 -9.31
C PHE A 6 -14.00 17.42 -10.67
N THR A 7 -13.41 18.07 -11.66
CA THR A 7 -13.84 17.86 -13.04
C THR A 7 -13.48 16.44 -13.48
N PRO A 8 -14.21 15.84 -14.45
CA PRO A 8 -13.91 14.49 -14.93
C PRO A 8 -12.47 14.32 -15.44
N ASP A 9 -11.83 15.37 -15.95
CA ASP A 9 -10.45 15.31 -16.41
C ASP A 9 -9.43 15.36 -15.26
N GLU A 10 -9.76 16.07 -14.18
CA GLU A 10 -8.99 16.07 -12.94
C GLU A 10 -9.04 14.69 -12.27
N GLU A 11 -10.22 14.08 -12.21
CA GLU A 11 -10.40 12.71 -11.71
C GLU A 11 -9.57 11.71 -12.52
N LYS A 12 -9.63 11.77 -13.85
CA LYS A 12 -8.81 10.89 -14.72
C LYS A 12 -7.32 11.05 -14.44
N ARG A 13 -6.83 12.28 -14.24
CA ARG A 13 -5.41 12.53 -13.92
C ARG A 13 -5.02 11.92 -12.58
N PHE A 14 -5.87 12.06 -11.58
CA PHE A 14 -5.67 11.45 -10.28
C PHE A 14 -5.67 9.92 -10.38
N ILE A 15 -6.70 9.32 -10.99
CA ILE A 15 -6.84 7.85 -11.15
C ILE A 15 -5.66 7.27 -11.91
N LYS A 16 -5.22 7.93 -12.99
CA LYS A 16 -4.04 7.49 -13.74
C LYS A 16 -2.80 7.50 -12.85
N GLY A 17 -2.58 8.59 -12.12
CA GLY A 17 -1.48 8.67 -11.17
C GLY A 17 -1.56 7.59 -10.09
N PHE A 18 -2.75 7.33 -9.55
CA PHE A 18 -2.98 6.28 -8.56
C PHE A 18 -2.54 4.91 -9.07
N ASN A 19 -3.00 4.52 -10.26
CA ASN A 19 -2.65 3.23 -10.84
C ASN A 19 -1.13 3.12 -11.11
N GLU A 20 -0.52 4.18 -11.63
CA GLU A 20 0.93 4.24 -11.85
C GLU A 20 1.71 4.09 -10.54
N GLY A 21 1.32 4.83 -9.49
CA GLY A 21 1.96 4.76 -8.19
C GLY A 21 1.83 3.40 -7.51
N TYR A 22 0.67 2.75 -7.66
CA TYR A 22 0.44 1.40 -7.15
C TYR A 22 1.37 0.39 -7.84
N GLN A 23 1.38 0.36 -9.18
CA GLN A 23 2.21 -0.55 -9.97
C GLN A 23 3.70 -0.32 -9.74
N LEU A 24 4.13 0.94 -9.66
CA LEU A 24 5.53 1.28 -9.39
C LEU A 24 5.96 0.86 -7.98
N ARG A 25 5.09 0.98 -6.97
CA ARG A 25 5.42 0.48 -5.62
C ARG A 25 5.55 -1.04 -5.61
N GLU A 26 4.74 -1.74 -6.40
CA GLU A 26 4.77 -3.20 -6.50
C GLU A 26 6.02 -3.73 -7.21
N HIS A 27 6.41 -3.12 -8.33
CA HIS A 27 7.48 -3.66 -9.18
C HIS A 27 8.82 -2.93 -9.05
N GLU A 28 8.81 -1.62 -8.83
CA GLU A 28 9.99 -0.74 -8.93
C GLU A 28 10.07 0.29 -7.77
N PRO A 29 10.05 -0.13 -6.49
CA PRO A 29 9.91 0.78 -5.35
C PRO A 29 11.05 1.79 -5.22
N LYS A 30 12.29 1.39 -5.55
CA LYS A 30 13.45 2.30 -5.48
C LYS A 30 13.39 3.41 -6.52
N LEU A 31 12.89 3.11 -7.72
CA LEU A 31 12.70 4.09 -8.78
C LEU A 31 11.63 5.09 -8.37
N LEU A 32 10.51 4.60 -7.82
CA LEU A 32 9.44 5.44 -7.31
C LEU A 32 9.91 6.39 -6.21
N ASP A 33 10.70 5.91 -5.25
CA ASP A 33 11.23 6.75 -4.18
C ASP A 33 12.16 7.85 -4.71
N THR A 34 12.98 7.53 -5.73
CA THR A 34 13.86 8.50 -6.38
C THR A 34 13.05 9.54 -7.16
N PHE A 35 12.03 9.10 -7.90
CA PHE A 35 11.12 9.96 -8.65
C PHE A 35 10.36 10.92 -7.73
N LEU A 36 9.80 10.43 -6.62
CA LEU A 36 9.07 11.25 -5.66
C LEU A 36 9.96 12.27 -4.95
N LYS A 37 11.23 11.93 -4.68
CA LYS A 37 12.22 12.87 -4.12
C LYS A 37 12.56 14.00 -5.09
N GLY A 38 12.52 13.75 -6.40
CA GLY A 38 12.76 14.77 -7.43
C GLY A 38 11.59 15.74 -7.62
N LEU A 39 10.38 15.37 -7.18
CA LEU A 39 9.14 16.10 -7.44
C LEU A 39 8.45 16.61 -6.15
N VAL A 40 9.22 16.85 -5.09
CA VAL A 40 8.68 17.20 -3.77
C VAL A 40 7.79 18.46 -3.80
N SER A 41 8.07 19.41 -4.70
CA SER A 41 7.35 20.67 -4.83
C SER A 41 6.20 20.66 -5.85
N ASP A 42 5.98 19.56 -6.58
CA ASP A 42 4.86 19.46 -7.51
C ASP A 42 3.57 19.09 -6.76
N ASP A 43 2.49 19.82 -7.06
CA ASP A 43 1.16 19.62 -6.48
C ASP A 43 0.14 19.17 -7.54
N SER A 44 0.62 18.60 -8.64
CA SER A 44 -0.25 18.05 -9.67
C SER A 44 -1.11 16.90 -9.14
N LEU A 45 -2.39 16.87 -9.54
CA LEU A 45 -3.33 15.80 -9.16
C LEU A 45 -2.83 14.41 -9.53
N ARG A 46 -2.08 14.30 -10.63
CA ARG A 46 -1.42 13.03 -11.01
C ARG A 46 -0.39 12.62 -9.96
N LEU A 47 0.46 13.53 -9.49
CA LEU A 47 1.44 13.22 -8.46
C LEU A 47 0.79 12.90 -7.11
N GLN A 48 -0.31 13.58 -6.76
CA GLN A 48 -1.13 13.21 -5.60
C GLN A 48 -1.67 11.79 -5.74
N GLY A 49 -2.17 11.43 -6.93
CA GLY A 49 -2.58 10.07 -7.27
C GLY A 49 -1.43 9.07 -7.07
N ILE A 50 -0.25 9.33 -7.63
CA ILE A 50 0.94 8.45 -7.48
C ILE A 50 1.27 8.21 -6.01
N LYS A 51 1.29 9.28 -5.20
CA LYS A 51 1.53 9.18 -3.74
C LYS A 51 0.45 8.33 -3.06
N ALA A 52 -0.81 8.49 -3.43
CA ALA A 52 -1.92 7.72 -2.85
C ALA A 52 -1.86 6.23 -3.23
N GLY A 53 -1.64 5.91 -4.51
CA GLY A 53 -1.51 4.52 -4.99
C GLY A 53 -0.33 3.79 -4.35
N SER A 54 0.81 4.47 -4.24
CA SER A 54 1.99 3.95 -3.52
C SER A 54 1.65 3.58 -2.07
N LYS A 55 0.99 4.49 -1.34
CA LYS A 55 0.62 4.25 0.07
C LYS A 55 -0.39 3.11 0.21
N GLN A 56 -1.30 2.97 -0.76
CA GLN A 56 -2.27 1.87 -0.75
C GLN A 56 -1.56 0.52 -0.85
N ARG A 57 -0.60 0.37 -1.78
CA ARG A 57 0.16 -0.88 -1.92
C ARG A 57 1.00 -1.18 -0.69
N GLU A 58 1.63 -0.18 -0.10
CA GLU A 58 2.38 -0.33 1.15
C GLU A 58 1.51 -0.88 2.28
N LYS A 59 0.31 -0.32 2.49
CA LYS A 59 -0.65 -0.84 3.48
C LYS A 59 -1.08 -2.28 3.19
N GLU A 60 -1.17 -2.68 1.94
CA GLU A 60 -1.50 -4.05 1.57
C GLU A 60 -0.38 -5.01 1.92
N LEU A 61 0.88 -4.64 1.61
CA LEU A 61 2.06 -5.42 1.99
C LEU A 61 2.17 -5.58 3.51
N ASP A 62 1.88 -4.52 4.27
CA ASP A 62 1.84 -4.59 5.73
C ASP A 62 0.79 -5.59 6.20
N ARG A 63 -0.44 -5.51 5.66
CA ARG A 63 -1.51 -6.46 6.00
C ARG A 63 -1.14 -7.90 5.64
N GLU A 64 -0.54 -8.12 4.48
CA GLU A 64 -0.07 -9.44 4.05
C GLU A 64 1.02 -9.99 4.98
N TYR A 65 1.96 -9.14 5.42
CA TYR A 65 3.01 -9.50 6.37
C TYR A 65 2.45 -9.85 7.76
N LEU A 66 1.54 -9.03 8.29
CA LEU A 66 0.87 -9.30 9.56
C LEU A 66 0.10 -10.63 9.50
N ARG A 67 -0.65 -10.86 8.43
CA ARG A 67 -1.40 -12.11 8.24
C ARG A 67 -0.48 -13.34 8.25
N LYS A 68 0.62 -13.30 7.50
CA LYS A 68 1.61 -14.40 7.49
C LYS A 68 2.22 -14.66 8.86
N THR A 69 2.51 -13.59 9.61
CA THR A 69 3.08 -13.69 10.95
C THR A 69 2.09 -14.34 11.94
N LEU A 70 0.80 -13.97 11.85
CA LEU A 70 -0.25 -14.57 12.70
C LEU A 70 -0.51 -16.04 12.35
N GLU A 71 -0.53 -16.39 11.05
CA GLU A 71 -0.69 -17.78 10.60
C GLU A 71 0.48 -18.66 11.11
N GLN A 72 1.72 -18.17 11.04
CA GLN A 72 2.89 -18.89 11.54
C GLN A 72 2.95 -18.97 13.08
N GLY A 73 2.55 -17.90 13.78
CA GLY A 73 2.49 -17.87 15.24
C GLY A 73 1.37 -18.70 15.87
N GLY A 74 0.28 -18.94 15.12
CA GLY A 74 -0.84 -19.79 15.54
C GLY A 74 -0.51 -21.29 15.55
N GLN A 75 0.27 -21.77 14.58
CA GLN A 75 0.63 -23.18 14.48
C GLN A 75 1.52 -23.68 15.64
N GLY A 76 2.30 -22.79 16.27
CA GLY A 76 3.15 -23.16 17.42
C GLY A 76 2.38 -23.41 18.72
N LYS A 77 1.24 -22.73 18.93
CA LYS A 77 0.46 -22.85 20.19
C LYS A 77 -0.58 -23.96 20.18
N GLU A 78 -0.94 -24.46 18.99
CA GLU A 78 -1.90 -25.56 18.87
C GLU A 78 -1.21 -26.92 19.10
N GLN A 79 0.04 -27.09 18.65
CA GLN A 79 0.81 -28.32 18.88
C GLN A 79 1.28 -28.53 20.33
N GLU A 80 1.39 -27.48 21.15
CA GLU A 80 1.78 -27.62 22.55
C GLU A 80 0.61 -28.06 23.45
N ARG A 81 -0.63 -27.71 23.11
CA ARG A 81 -1.81 -28.09 23.93
C ARG A 81 -2.22 -29.56 23.75
N ASP A 82 -1.96 -30.15 22.58
CA ASP A 82 -2.28 -31.56 22.32
C ASP A 82 -1.27 -32.53 22.97
N LYS A 83 -0.07 -32.07 23.38
CA LYS A 83 0.92 -32.91 24.09
C LYS A 83 0.78 -32.89 25.61
N GLU A 84 -0.04 -32.00 26.15
CA GLU A 84 -0.21 -31.84 27.60
C GLU A 84 -1.31 -32.75 28.17
N TRP A 85 -2.22 -33.27 27.33
CA TRP A 85 -3.31 -34.17 27.74
C TRP A 85 -2.96 -35.68 27.71
N ASP A 86 -1.78 -36.06 27.20
CA ASP A 86 -1.33 -37.44 27.05
C ASP A 86 -0.26 -37.87 28.10
N ARG A 87 -0.13 -37.14 29.22
CA ARG A 87 0.77 -37.49 30.35
C ARG A 87 0.05 -37.72 31.67
#